data_AF-A0A967P8V0-F1
#
_entry.id   AF-A0A967P8V0-F1
#
_cell.length_a   1.000
_cell.length_b   1.000
_cell.length_c   1.000
_cell.angle_alpha   90.00
_cell.angle_beta   90.00
_cell.angle_gamma   90.00
#
_symmetry.space_group_name_H-M   'P 1'
#
loop_
_entity.id
_entity.type
_entity.pdbx_description
1 polymer ?
#
loop_
_entity_poly.entity_id
_entity_poly.type
_entity_poly.pdbx_seq_one_letter_code
_entity_poly.pdbx_strand_id
1 'polypeptide(L)'
;GYDFTQNQFNRATQALRQPGSSFKPILYASALDKGYNISTMVYDIPVVMEEWSPENYDESYLGPIILKQALAKSRNLASIRLILNLTPAYVVDYAKNFGFKSKLNPYPSLALGGSEATLLEMVKAYNVFATNGRYIEPKFVYRIYDRNGKIIEDNTEGVFFSKEQAYRADRDIKREKIIKGIARNLGRDANINTSDNYLRENNLTSKFYKEEIASYNAPLEFRDLLLNSQKLPFINSNLGTQTISEESAYIMTHMLEAVVKEGTAKRAKPLLDKAPIAGKTGTTNDFTDAWFVGFSPKVVTGVWVGTDNYKPLGKKESGSKAALPIWIDYMDAALDKYPGGEFEQPDGIKLVATPYGLLPYNVSTCADQRCEDYITQGVGYRDKSLEQQFESDTINEADFLMRH
;
A
#
# COMPACT_ATOMS: atom_id res chain seq x y z
N GLY A 1 -21.06 5.39 5.99
CA GLY A 1 -21.88 4.42 5.23
C GLY A 1 -22.52 5.15 4.07
N TYR A 2 -23.57 4.59 3.45
CA TYR A 2 -24.27 5.24 2.33
C TYR A 2 -24.76 6.66 2.67
N ASP A 3 -25.35 6.84 3.86
CA ASP A 3 -25.87 8.13 4.32
C ASP A 3 -25.67 8.27 5.84
N PHE A 4 -24.93 9.30 6.26
CA PHE A 4 -24.67 9.58 7.67
C PHE A 4 -25.92 10.07 8.42
N THR A 5 -26.84 10.74 7.73
CA THR A 5 -28.08 11.25 8.33
C THR A 5 -29.04 10.12 8.71
N GLN A 6 -28.99 9.01 7.97
CA GLN A 6 -29.77 7.81 8.27
C GLN A 6 -29.08 6.91 9.28
N ASN A 7 -27.75 6.80 9.21
CA ASN A 7 -27.00 5.91 10.10
C ASN A 7 -25.60 6.44 10.39
N GLN A 8 -25.40 6.82 11.65
CA GLN A 8 -24.14 7.38 12.15
C GLN A 8 -23.06 6.33 12.46
N PHE A 9 -23.38 5.04 12.37
CA PHE A 9 -22.43 3.95 12.61
C PHE A 9 -21.29 3.95 11.58
N ASN A 10 -20.07 4.14 12.08
CA ASN A 10 -18.88 4.24 11.26
C ASN A 10 -18.30 2.85 10.95
N ARG A 11 -18.76 2.29 9.84
CA ARG A 11 -18.31 0.96 9.37
C ARG A 11 -16.83 0.90 9.01
N ALA A 12 -16.18 2.04 8.75
CA ALA A 12 -14.74 2.03 8.45
C ALA A 12 -13.90 1.69 9.69
N THR A 13 -14.35 2.08 10.89
CA THR A 13 -13.57 1.95 12.14
C THR A 13 -14.21 1.03 13.18
N GLN A 14 -15.51 0.73 13.06
CA GLN A 14 -16.27 0.01 14.08
C GLN A 14 -16.81 -1.34 13.60
N ALA A 15 -17.02 -1.53 12.29
CA ALA A 15 -17.58 -2.78 11.79
C ALA A 15 -16.49 -3.85 11.72
N LEU A 16 -16.66 -4.91 12.51
CA LEU A 16 -15.89 -6.14 12.39
C LEU A 16 -16.51 -7.00 11.29
N ARG A 17 -15.72 -7.34 10.28
CA ARG A 17 -16.15 -8.08 9.09
C ARG A 17 -15.04 -9.01 8.63
N GLN A 18 -15.39 -10.12 8.01
CA GLN A 18 -14.40 -11.07 7.50
C GLN A 18 -13.75 -10.49 6.22
N PRO A 19 -12.44 -10.23 6.19
CA PRO A 19 -11.73 -9.66 5.04
C PRO A 19 -11.62 -10.64 3.86
N GLY A 20 -11.85 -11.93 4.10
CA GLY A 20 -11.72 -12.99 3.10
C GLY A 20 -10.31 -13.03 2.50
N SER A 21 -10.23 -13.30 1.20
CA SER A 21 -8.95 -13.32 0.46
C SER A 21 -8.12 -12.03 0.51
N SER A 22 -8.66 -10.90 0.99
CA SER A 22 -7.87 -9.67 1.19
C SER A 22 -6.89 -9.78 2.37
N PHE A 23 -7.01 -10.80 3.24
CA PHE A 23 -6.03 -11.11 4.28
C PHE A 23 -4.79 -11.87 3.76
N LYS A 24 -4.88 -12.51 2.59
CA LYS A 24 -3.78 -13.33 2.03
C LYS A 24 -2.43 -12.61 1.95
N PRO A 25 -2.32 -11.31 1.62
CA PRO A 25 -1.02 -10.63 1.58
C PRO A 25 -0.27 -10.65 2.92
N ILE A 26 -0.97 -10.64 4.06
CA ILE A 26 -0.35 -10.75 5.39
C ILE A 26 0.25 -12.14 5.58
N LEU A 27 -0.47 -13.19 5.17
CA LEU A 27 0.03 -14.57 5.18
C LEU A 27 1.22 -14.75 4.23
N TYR A 28 1.20 -14.13 3.06
CA TYR A 28 2.26 -14.31 2.07
C TYR A 28 3.51 -13.52 2.48
N ALA A 29 3.35 -12.32 3.07
CA ALA A 29 4.46 -11.57 3.66
C ALA A 29 5.14 -12.37 4.79
N SER A 30 4.37 -13.05 5.65
CA SER A 30 4.96 -13.90 6.71
C SER A 30 5.74 -15.08 6.14
N ALA A 31 5.34 -15.61 4.98
CA ALA A 31 6.13 -16.61 4.26
C ALA A 31 7.45 -16.02 3.75
N LEU A 32 7.42 -14.83 3.15
CA LEU A 32 8.62 -14.15 2.64
C LEU A 32 9.64 -13.93 3.77
N ASP A 33 9.19 -13.47 4.94
CA ASP A 33 10.07 -13.29 6.10
C ASP A 33 10.60 -14.60 6.70
N LYS A 34 9.92 -15.73 6.44
CA LYS A 34 10.40 -17.09 6.73
C LYS A 34 11.33 -17.67 5.67
N GLY A 35 11.73 -16.89 4.67
CA GLY A 35 12.68 -17.28 3.62
C GLY A 35 12.05 -17.85 2.34
N TYR A 36 10.73 -17.78 2.21
CA TYR A 36 10.09 -18.04 0.92
C TYR A 36 10.44 -16.90 -0.04
N ASN A 37 10.42 -17.19 -1.35
CA ASN A 37 10.59 -16.19 -2.38
C ASN A 37 9.40 -16.24 -3.37
N ILE A 38 9.34 -15.25 -4.25
CA ILE A 38 8.24 -15.10 -5.23
C ILE A 38 8.09 -16.31 -6.17
N SER A 39 9.16 -17.08 -6.39
CA SER A 39 9.21 -18.31 -7.20
C SER A 39 9.06 -19.60 -6.39
N THR A 40 8.88 -19.53 -5.06
CA THR A 40 8.71 -20.74 -4.24
C THR A 40 7.49 -21.51 -4.71
N MET A 41 7.68 -22.81 -4.96
CA MET A 41 6.61 -23.70 -5.39
C MET A 41 5.64 -23.98 -4.23
N VAL A 42 4.35 -23.81 -4.53
CA VAL A 42 3.23 -24.14 -3.65
C VAL A 42 2.21 -24.97 -4.44
N TYR A 43 1.43 -25.79 -3.74
CA TYR A 43 0.54 -26.76 -4.37
C TYR A 43 -0.91 -26.32 -4.30
N ASP A 44 -1.54 -26.18 -5.46
CA ASP A 44 -2.98 -25.96 -5.60
C ASP A 44 -3.69 -27.27 -5.94
N ILE A 45 -3.73 -28.16 -4.96
CA ILE A 45 -4.34 -29.50 -5.02
C ILE A 45 -5.25 -29.70 -3.80
N PRO A 46 -6.24 -30.61 -3.85
CA PRO A 46 -7.20 -30.84 -2.76
C PRO A 46 -6.54 -30.94 -1.37
N VAL A 47 -7.20 -30.33 -0.37
CA VAL A 47 -6.81 -30.40 1.04
C VAL A 47 -8.03 -30.90 1.80
N VAL A 48 -7.86 -31.96 2.59
CA VAL A 48 -8.92 -32.49 3.45
C VAL A 48 -8.36 -32.56 4.86
N MET A 49 -9.03 -31.91 5.81
CA MET A 49 -8.66 -31.92 7.22
C MET A 49 -9.89 -32.26 8.04
N GLU A 50 -9.94 -33.51 8.51
CA GLU A 50 -11.12 -34.07 9.20
C GLU A 50 -12.39 -33.85 8.37
N GLU A 51 -13.35 -33.06 8.86
CA GLU A 51 -14.61 -32.75 8.17
C GLU A 51 -14.54 -31.50 7.28
N TRP A 52 -13.39 -30.81 7.22
CA TRP A 52 -13.23 -29.59 6.42
C TRP A 52 -12.49 -29.86 5.11
N SER A 53 -13.21 -29.69 4.00
CA SER A 53 -12.69 -29.79 2.63
C SER A 53 -12.86 -28.45 1.91
N PRO A 54 -11.94 -27.49 2.11
CA PRO A 54 -11.99 -26.20 1.42
C PRO A 54 -11.80 -26.35 -0.09
N GLU A 55 -12.34 -25.39 -0.84
CA GLU A 55 -12.28 -25.38 -2.31
C GLU A 55 -11.81 -24.03 -2.85
N ASN A 56 -11.35 -24.04 -4.10
CA ASN A 56 -11.11 -22.82 -4.85
C ASN A 56 -12.43 -22.22 -5.34
N TYR A 57 -12.47 -20.89 -5.48
CA TYR A 57 -13.68 -20.19 -5.94
C TYR A 57 -14.19 -20.67 -7.31
N ASP A 58 -13.28 -21.08 -8.19
CA ASP A 58 -13.55 -21.58 -9.54
C ASP A 58 -13.58 -23.12 -9.61
N GLU A 59 -13.54 -23.81 -8.47
CA GLU A 59 -13.59 -25.28 -8.35
C GLU A 59 -12.50 -26.04 -9.13
N SER A 60 -11.47 -25.33 -9.61
CA SER A 60 -10.38 -25.91 -10.40
C SER A 60 -9.14 -26.18 -9.55
N TYR A 61 -8.17 -26.90 -10.13
CA TYR A 61 -6.86 -27.15 -9.55
C TYR A 61 -5.77 -26.79 -10.56
N LEU A 62 -4.78 -26.02 -10.12
CA LEU A 62 -3.64 -25.65 -10.97
C LEU A 62 -2.41 -26.54 -10.72
N GLY A 63 -2.46 -27.42 -9.71
CA GLY A 63 -1.32 -28.26 -9.36
C GLY A 63 -0.15 -27.44 -8.79
N PRO A 64 1.11 -27.76 -9.12
CA PRO A 64 2.26 -27.01 -8.64
C PRO A 64 2.35 -25.65 -9.33
N ILE A 65 2.31 -24.57 -8.55
CA ILE A 65 2.41 -23.18 -9.02
C ILE A 65 3.38 -22.38 -8.14
N ILE A 66 3.90 -21.27 -8.64
CA ILE A 66 4.76 -20.39 -7.83
C ILE A 66 3.94 -19.50 -6.90
N LEU A 67 4.57 -19.03 -5.81
CA LEU A 67 3.97 -18.19 -4.78
C LEU A 67 3.28 -16.93 -5.38
N LYS A 68 3.92 -16.28 -6.37
CA LYS A 68 3.33 -15.16 -7.13
C LYS A 68 1.98 -15.51 -7.73
N GLN A 69 1.91 -16.64 -8.45
CA GLN A 69 0.71 -17.07 -9.15
C GLN A 69 -0.39 -17.47 -8.18
N ALA A 70 -0.02 -18.12 -7.07
CA ALA A 70 -0.95 -18.48 -6.01
C ALA A 70 -1.67 -17.24 -5.45
N LEU A 71 -0.94 -16.15 -5.19
CA LEU A 71 -1.55 -14.90 -4.74
C LEU A 71 -2.34 -14.20 -5.84
N ALA A 72 -1.76 -14.06 -7.04
CA ALA A 72 -2.36 -13.34 -8.17
C ALA A 72 -3.72 -13.95 -8.55
N LYS A 73 -3.78 -15.27 -8.64
CA LYS A 73 -5.02 -16.03 -8.90
C LYS A 73 -5.85 -16.29 -7.64
N SER A 74 -5.38 -15.86 -6.47
CA SER A 74 -6.07 -15.97 -5.19
C SER A 74 -6.44 -17.41 -4.82
N ARG A 75 -5.57 -18.38 -5.08
CA ARG A 75 -5.82 -19.81 -4.85
C ARG A 75 -5.99 -20.12 -3.36
N ASN A 76 -7.09 -20.76 -2.97
CA ASN A 76 -7.42 -21.06 -1.58
C ASN A 76 -6.57 -22.20 -1.05
N LEU A 77 -6.43 -23.28 -1.82
CA LEU A 77 -5.74 -24.49 -1.37
C LEU A 77 -4.24 -24.24 -1.15
N ALA A 78 -3.61 -23.47 -2.05
CA ALA A 78 -2.23 -23.04 -1.88
C ALA A 78 -2.05 -22.19 -0.60
N SER A 79 -2.96 -21.25 -0.32
CA SER A 79 -2.94 -20.45 0.91
C SER A 79 -3.12 -21.29 2.17
N ILE A 80 -4.00 -22.30 2.14
CA ILE A 80 -4.22 -23.20 3.28
C ILE A 80 -2.96 -24.04 3.55
N ARG A 81 -2.33 -24.59 2.51
CA ARG A 81 -1.06 -25.31 2.68
C ARG A 81 0.05 -24.38 3.22
N LEU A 82 0.08 -23.14 2.75
CA LEU A 82 1.04 -22.15 3.22
C LEU A 82 0.90 -21.86 4.72
N ILE A 83 -0.32 -21.62 5.21
CA ILE A 83 -0.52 -21.38 6.66
C ILE A 83 -0.25 -22.63 7.50
N LEU A 84 -0.50 -23.83 6.98
CA LEU A 84 -0.18 -25.07 7.69
C LEU A 84 1.33 -25.25 7.82
N ASN A 85 2.11 -24.93 6.78
CA ASN A 85 3.57 -24.95 6.82
C ASN A 85 4.15 -23.90 7.78
N LEU A 86 3.52 -22.73 7.90
CA LEU A 86 3.97 -21.64 8.78
C LEU A 86 3.45 -21.75 10.21
N THR A 87 2.38 -22.51 10.42
CA THR A 87 1.48 -22.52 11.59
C THR A 87 0.55 -21.30 11.68
N PRO A 88 -0.75 -21.48 11.99
CA PRO A 88 -1.67 -20.36 12.18
C PRO A 88 -1.28 -19.40 13.31
N ALA A 89 -0.70 -19.90 14.40
CA ALA A 89 -0.28 -19.10 15.54
C ALA A 89 0.80 -18.07 15.15
N TYR A 90 1.79 -18.50 14.37
CA TYR A 90 2.82 -17.60 13.83
C TYR A 90 2.20 -16.48 12.98
N VAL A 91 1.21 -16.78 12.14
CA VAL A 91 0.55 -15.78 11.28
C VAL A 91 -0.25 -14.77 12.11
N VAL A 92 -0.90 -15.21 13.19
CA VAL A 92 -1.59 -14.30 14.14
C VAL A 92 -0.59 -13.36 14.79
N ASP A 93 0.56 -13.86 15.26
CA ASP A 93 1.60 -13.03 15.85
C ASP A 93 2.22 -12.07 14.83
N TYR A 94 2.50 -12.55 13.62
CA TYR A 94 3.02 -11.75 12.53
C TYR A 94 2.07 -10.61 12.12
N ALA A 95 0.75 -10.86 12.13
CA ALA A 95 -0.24 -9.82 11.82
C ALA A 95 -0.17 -8.61 12.77
N LYS A 96 0.39 -8.74 13.98
CA LYS A 96 0.57 -7.60 14.90
C LYS A 96 1.50 -6.53 14.32
N ASN A 97 2.47 -6.92 13.49
CA ASN A 97 3.36 -5.99 12.76
C ASN A 97 2.58 -5.06 11.81
N PHE A 98 1.38 -5.46 11.40
CA PHE A 98 0.49 -4.69 10.52
C PHE A 98 -0.56 -3.86 11.27
N GLY A 99 -0.49 -3.83 12.61
CA GLY A 99 -1.38 -3.05 13.47
C GLY A 99 -2.76 -3.67 13.70
N PHE A 100 -2.94 -4.97 13.47
CA PHE A 100 -4.16 -5.67 13.84
C PHE A 100 -4.32 -5.69 15.37
N LYS A 101 -5.47 -5.20 15.84
CA LYS A 101 -5.92 -5.25 17.25
C LYS A 101 -7.07 -6.22 17.43
N SER A 102 -7.83 -6.48 16.36
CA SER A 102 -8.89 -7.48 16.32
C SER A 102 -8.37 -8.87 16.67
N LYS A 103 -9.20 -9.67 17.34
CA LYS A 103 -8.85 -11.03 17.74
C LYS A 103 -8.83 -11.94 16.51
N LEU A 104 -7.63 -12.28 16.05
CA LEU A 104 -7.44 -13.27 14.99
C LEU A 104 -7.36 -14.68 15.59
N ASN A 105 -8.20 -15.59 15.09
CA ASN A 105 -8.22 -16.96 15.58
C ASN A 105 -7.16 -17.80 14.84
N PRO A 106 -6.27 -18.52 15.55
CA PRO A 106 -5.17 -19.28 14.95
C PRO A 106 -5.65 -20.61 14.37
N TYR A 107 -6.54 -20.56 13.38
CA TYR A 107 -7.02 -21.71 12.63
C TYR A 107 -6.58 -21.65 11.17
N PRO A 108 -6.51 -22.77 10.43
CA PRO A 108 -6.17 -22.77 9.01
C PRO A 108 -7.10 -21.89 8.14
N SER A 109 -8.36 -21.70 8.57
CA SER A 109 -9.33 -20.79 7.93
C SER A 109 -8.87 -19.32 7.91
N LEU A 110 -7.92 -18.93 8.77
CA LEU A 110 -7.31 -17.59 8.72
C LEU A 110 -6.62 -17.31 7.38
N ALA A 111 -6.08 -18.34 6.70
CA ALA A 111 -5.53 -18.20 5.34
C ALA A 111 -6.55 -17.73 4.30
N LEU A 112 -7.83 -17.92 4.59
CA LEU A 112 -8.95 -17.48 3.77
C LEU A 112 -9.61 -16.22 4.34
N GLY A 113 -9.06 -15.62 5.40
CA GLY A 113 -9.62 -14.45 6.06
C GLY A 113 -10.85 -14.74 6.92
N GLY A 114 -10.90 -15.91 7.58
CA GLY A 114 -12.02 -16.33 8.42
C GLY A 114 -12.14 -15.64 9.79
N SER A 115 -11.23 -14.72 10.14
CA SER A 115 -11.35 -13.87 11.33
C SER A 115 -11.82 -12.47 10.96
N GLU A 116 -12.49 -11.78 11.88
CA GLU A 116 -13.01 -10.44 11.61
C GLU A 116 -11.95 -9.36 11.87
N ALA A 117 -11.99 -8.31 11.04
CA ALA A 117 -11.19 -7.11 11.20
C ALA A 117 -11.98 -5.88 10.72
N THR A 118 -11.56 -4.70 11.14
CA THR A 118 -12.12 -3.44 10.64
C THR A 118 -11.48 -3.05 9.30
N LEU A 119 -12.20 -2.24 8.51
CA LEU A 119 -11.66 -1.70 7.27
C LEU A 119 -10.41 -0.85 7.51
N LEU A 120 -10.38 -0.07 8.59
CA LEU A 120 -9.21 0.72 8.96
C LEU A 120 -7.99 -0.16 9.26
N GLU A 121 -8.15 -1.29 9.94
CA GLU A 121 -7.04 -2.24 10.17
C GLU A 121 -6.51 -2.80 8.84
N MET A 122 -7.39 -3.17 7.91
CA MET A 122 -6.98 -3.63 6.59
C MET A 122 -6.24 -2.55 5.79
N VAL A 123 -6.69 -1.29 5.85
CA VAL A 123 -6.00 -0.16 5.21
C VAL A 123 -4.63 0.08 5.82
N LYS A 124 -4.52 0.06 7.16
CA LYS A 124 -3.24 0.17 7.87
C LYS A 124 -2.27 -0.94 7.48
N ALA A 125 -2.76 -2.17 7.37
CA ALA A 125 -1.95 -3.31 6.95
C ALA A 125 -1.40 -3.11 5.52
N TYR A 126 -2.20 -2.63 4.59
CA TYR A 126 -1.73 -2.39 3.22
C TYR A 126 -0.81 -1.18 3.13
N ASN A 127 -0.94 -0.21 4.03
CA ASN A 127 -0.01 0.89 4.14
C ASN A 127 1.42 0.40 4.41
N VAL A 128 1.61 -0.64 5.23
CA VAL A 128 2.93 -1.23 5.48
C VAL A 128 3.62 -1.63 4.16
N PHE A 129 2.88 -2.17 3.19
CA PHE A 129 3.46 -2.49 1.88
C PHE A 129 3.74 -1.23 1.05
N ALA A 130 2.82 -0.27 1.06
CA ALA A 130 2.96 0.99 0.33
C ALA A 130 4.13 1.87 0.83
N THR A 131 4.60 1.66 2.05
CA THR A 131 5.67 2.44 2.71
C THR A 131 6.94 1.61 2.94
N ASN A 132 7.21 0.63 2.07
CA ASN A 132 8.41 -0.22 2.15
C ASN A 132 8.63 -0.87 3.53
N GLY A 133 7.55 -1.29 4.19
CA GLY A 133 7.59 -2.05 5.44
C GLY A 133 7.38 -1.22 6.71
N ARG A 134 7.06 0.06 6.59
CA ARG A 134 6.84 0.96 7.73
C ARG A 134 5.38 1.01 8.18
N TYR A 135 5.14 0.65 9.43
CA TYR A 135 3.86 0.89 10.07
C TYR A 135 3.72 2.35 10.48
N ILE A 136 2.66 3.01 9.98
CA ILE A 136 2.33 4.40 10.30
C ILE A 136 0.94 4.41 10.94
N GLU A 137 0.83 5.02 12.12
CA GLU A 137 -0.47 5.26 12.75
C GLU A 137 -1.17 6.44 12.05
N PRO A 138 -2.35 6.26 11.44
CA PRO A 138 -3.06 7.33 10.75
C PRO A 138 -3.45 8.46 11.71
N LYS A 139 -3.16 9.70 11.32
CA LYS A 139 -3.56 10.92 12.04
C LYS A 139 -4.74 11.56 11.33
N PHE A 140 -5.85 11.74 12.04
CA PHE A 140 -7.06 12.41 11.52
C PHE A 140 -7.14 13.89 11.90
N VAL A 141 -6.41 14.30 12.94
CA VAL A 141 -6.34 15.68 13.41
C VAL A 141 -4.91 16.16 13.25
N TYR A 142 -4.70 17.12 12.36
CA TYR A 142 -3.37 17.69 12.13
C TYR A 142 -2.94 18.63 13.23
N ARG A 143 -3.80 19.57 13.64
CA ARG A 143 -3.48 20.56 14.68
C ARG A 143 -4.72 20.90 15.49
N ILE A 144 -4.50 21.27 16.75
CA ILE A 144 -5.52 21.80 17.66
C ILE A 144 -5.09 23.20 18.08
N TYR A 145 -6.01 24.17 18.00
CA TYR A 145 -5.79 25.55 18.39
C TYR A 145 -6.72 25.93 19.55
N ASP A 146 -6.25 26.80 20.44
CA ASP A 146 -7.11 27.46 21.42
C ASP A 146 -7.93 28.59 20.80
N ARG A 147 -8.85 29.18 21.59
CA ARG A 147 -9.70 30.30 21.15
C ARG A 147 -8.94 31.56 20.73
N ASN A 148 -7.68 31.69 21.14
CA ASN A 148 -6.81 32.83 20.85
C ASN A 148 -5.90 32.55 19.63
N GLY A 149 -6.05 31.38 19.00
CA GLY A 149 -5.22 30.95 17.86
C GLY A 149 -3.85 30.38 18.25
N LYS A 150 -3.62 30.04 19.52
CA LYS A 150 -2.40 29.36 19.97
C LYS A 150 -2.50 27.87 19.68
N ILE A 151 -1.46 27.28 19.08
CA ILE A 151 -1.36 25.84 18.86
C ILE A 151 -1.26 25.12 20.22
N ILE A 152 -2.17 24.18 20.46
CA ILE A 152 -2.19 23.27 21.61
C ILE A 152 -1.51 21.94 21.25
N GLU A 153 -1.79 21.44 20.05
CA GLU A 153 -1.28 20.15 19.57
C GLU A 153 -0.94 20.24 18.09
N ASP A 154 0.19 19.63 17.69
CA ASP A 154 0.61 19.49 16.29
C ASP A 154 1.05 18.05 16.02
N ASN A 155 0.33 17.38 15.13
CA ASN A 155 0.53 15.99 14.71
C ASN A 155 1.19 15.87 13.33
N THR A 156 1.68 16.97 12.75
CA THR A 156 2.06 16.98 11.33
C THR A 156 3.48 16.55 11.03
N GLU A 157 4.36 16.37 12.02
CA GLU A 157 5.75 15.81 11.98
C GLU A 157 6.68 16.24 10.81
N GLY A 158 6.24 17.18 9.95
CA GLY A 158 6.95 17.66 8.78
C GLY A 158 7.77 18.91 9.06
N VAL A 159 8.71 19.20 8.15
CA VAL A 159 9.47 20.46 8.16
C VAL A 159 8.54 21.59 7.71
N PHE A 160 8.22 22.53 8.61
CA PHE A 160 7.40 23.70 8.29
C PHE A 160 8.25 24.93 8.01
N PHE A 161 7.76 25.73 7.07
CA PHE A 161 8.25 27.05 6.79
C PHE A 161 7.95 27.98 7.98
N SER A 162 8.94 28.75 8.44
CA SER A 162 8.72 29.86 9.38
C SER A 162 7.70 30.85 8.81
N LYS A 163 7.11 31.71 9.66
CA LYS A 163 6.21 32.77 9.24
C LYS A 163 6.81 33.60 8.09
N GLU A 164 8.11 33.90 8.15
CA GLU A 164 8.83 34.60 7.07
C GLU A 164 8.92 33.78 5.78
N GLN A 165 9.13 32.47 5.88
CA GLN A 165 9.22 31.58 4.74
C GLN A 165 7.86 31.37 4.05
N ALA A 166 6.76 31.32 4.82
CA ALA A 166 5.40 31.27 4.28
C ALA A 166 5.04 32.56 3.51
N TYR A 167 5.39 33.73 4.05
CA TYR A 167 5.19 35.02 3.34
C TYR A 167 6.03 35.14 2.07
N ARG A 168 7.24 34.56 2.04
CA ARG A 168 8.07 34.50 0.83
C ARG A 168 7.40 33.64 -0.24
N ALA A 169 6.95 32.45 0.13
CA ALA A 169 6.25 31.55 -0.79
C ALA A 169 4.96 32.15 -1.38
N ASP A 170 4.11 32.81 -0.57
CA ASP A 170 2.89 33.48 -1.07
C ASP A 170 3.23 34.62 -2.06
N ARG A 171 4.29 35.38 -1.77
CA ARG A 171 4.78 36.44 -2.66
C ARG A 171 5.25 35.87 -4.00
N ASP A 172 6.01 34.78 -3.96
CA ASP A 172 6.57 34.14 -5.15
C ASP A 172 5.47 33.54 -6.03
N ILE A 173 4.45 32.91 -5.44
CA ILE A 173 3.28 32.37 -6.15
C ILE A 173 2.47 33.49 -6.82
N LYS A 174 2.20 34.59 -6.11
CA LYS A 174 1.50 35.75 -6.69
C LYS A 174 2.29 36.37 -7.83
N ARG A 175 3.61 36.49 -7.66
CA ARG A 175 4.52 36.99 -8.69
C ARG A 175 4.49 36.10 -9.93
N GLU A 176 4.58 34.79 -9.76
CA GLU A 176 4.50 33.83 -10.86
C GLU A 176 3.17 33.92 -11.62
N LYS A 177 2.05 34.05 -10.90
CA LYS A 177 0.71 34.21 -11.49
C LYS A 177 0.59 35.49 -12.31
N ILE A 178 1.16 36.60 -11.82
CA ILE A 178 1.22 37.88 -12.55
C ILE A 178 2.10 37.74 -13.80
N ILE A 179 3.28 37.14 -13.67
CA ILE A 179 4.22 36.93 -14.79
C ILE A 179 3.56 36.08 -15.88
N LYS A 180 2.90 34.96 -15.51
CA LYS A 180 2.17 34.10 -16.44
C LYS A 180 0.97 34.83 -17.08
N GLY A 181 0.29 35.69 -16.33
CA GLY A 181 -0.80 36.53 -16.85
C GLY A 181 -0.31 37.53 -17.90
N ILE A 182 0.81 38.20 -17.62
CA ILE A 182 1.45 39.14 -18.57
C ILE A 182 1.96 38.38 -19.80
N ALA A 183 2.61 37.22 -19.63
CA ALA A 183 3.10 36.40 -20.74
C ALA A 183 1.96 36.01 -21.69
N ARG A 184 0.82 35.55 -21.15
CA ARG A 184 -0.38 35.24 -21.94
C ARG A 184 -0.94 36.46 -22.68
N ASN A 185 -1.02 37.61 -22.02
CA ASN A 185 -1.54 38.85 -22.63
C ASN A 185 -0.62 39.38 -23.74
N LEU A 186 0.66 39.04 -23.71
CA LEU A 186 1.65 39.40 -24.73
C LEU A 186 1.81 38.32 -25.82
N GLY A 187 0.99 37.26 -25.81
CA GLY A 187 1.07 36.17 -26.78
C GLY A 187 2.34 35.32 -26.68
N ARG A 188 2.99 35.31 -25.50
CA ARG A 188 4.21 34.54 -25.23
C ARG A 188 3.87 33.24 -24.50
N ASP A 189 4.72 32.24 -24.71
CA ASP A 189 4.58 30.95 -24.04
C ASP A 189 4.68 31.11 -22.51
N ALA A 190 3.73 30.51 -21.78
CA ALA A 190 3.58 30.68 -20.34
C ALA A 190 4.46 29.71 -19.53
N ASN A 191 5.20 28.83 -20.22
CA ASN A 191 6.17 27.90 -19.64
C ASN A 191 7.57 28.53 -19.54
N ILE A 192 7.66 29.67 -18.85
CA ILE A 192 8.96 30.29 -18.54
C ILE A 192 9.50 29.60 -17.28
N ASN A 193 10.67 28.98 -17.38
CA ASN A 193 11.40 28.44 -16.23
C ASN A 193 11.96 29.63 -15.43
N THR A 194 11.25 30.07 -14.39
CA THR A 194 11.56 31.30 -13.63
C THR A 194 12.69 31.13 -12.61
N SER A 195 13.45 30.04 -12.67
CA SER A 195 14.55 29.75 -11.73
C SER A 195 15.80 30.59 -11.96
N ASP A 196 16.00 31.10 -13.17
CA ASP A 196 17.25 31.78 -13.53
C ASP A 196 17.02 33.26 -13.88
N ASN A 197 17.59 34.12 -13.01
CA ASN A 197 17.91 35.53 -13.27
C ASN A 197 16.77 36.57 -13.27
N TYR A 198 16.25 36.98 -12.11
CA TYR A 198 15.87 38.40 -11.90
C TYR A 198 15.98 38.88 -10.44
N LEU A 199 16.92 39.81 -10.22
CA LEU A 199 17.12 40.76 -9.10
C LEU A 199 17.07 40.21 -7.65
N ARG A 200 18.24 40.14 -7.00
CA ARG A 200 18.37 39.94 -5.55
C ARG A 200 17.86 41.17 -4.80
N GLU A 201 16.72 41.02 -4.14
CA GLU A 201 15.93 42.09 -3.51
C GLU A 201 16.43 42.47 -2.10
N ASN A 202 17.74 42.64 -1.90
CA ASN A 202 18.29 42.92 -0.56
C ASN A 202 18.03 44.34 -0.03
N ASN A 203 17.26 45.20 -0.72
CA ASN A 203 17.20 46.64 -0.38
C ASN A 203 15.80 47.26 -0.16
N LEU A 204 14.71 46.50 -0.07
CA LEU A 204 13.36 47.13 -0.05
C LEU A 204 12.45 46.83 1.15
N THR A 205 12.85 46.06 2.16
CA THR A 205 11.92 45.67 3.24
C THR A 205 12.35 45.92 4.68
N SER A 206 13.42 46.67 4.94
CA SER A 206 13.86 46.92 6.33
C SER A 206 13.11 48.02 7.08
N LYS A 207 12.15 48.72 6.44
CA LYS A 207 11.59 49.97 7.00
C LYS A 207 10.09 49.99 7.32
N PHE A 208 9.36 48.88 7.16
CA PHE A 208 7.89 48.91 7.23
C PHE A 208 7.19 48.02 8.27
N TYR A 209 7.91 47.35 9.17
CA TYR A 209 7.21 46.58 10.22
C TYR A 209 7.85 46.76 11.60
N LYS A 210 7.46 47.84 12.27
CA LYS A 210 7.41 47.92 13.73
C LYS A 210 5.95 47.94 14.17
N GLU A 211 5.63 46.98 15.02
CA GLU A 211 4.58 46.99 16.06
C GLU A 211 3.14 47.31 15.64
N GLU A 212 2.36 46.25 15.45
CA GLU A 212 1.12 46.07 16.23
C GLU A 212 0.82 44.56 16.35
N ILE A 213 1.02 44.04 17.56
CA ILE A 213 0.70 42.66 17.94
C ILE A 213 -0.81 42.62 18.18
N ALA A 214 -1.58 42.39 17.11
CA ALA A 214 -3.00 42.06 17.22
C ALA A 214 -3.16 40.54 17.25
N SER A 215 -3.63 40.04 18.38
CA SER A 215 -3.95 38.64 18.68
C SER A 215 -5.17 38.17 17.89
N TYR A 216 -5.03 37.92 16.60
CA TYR A 216 -5.98 37.14 15.81
C TYR A 216 -5.21 36.40 14.71
N ASN A 217 -4.69 35.22 15.04
CA ASN A 217 -4.17 34.29 14.05
C ASN A 217 -5.22 33.20 13.83
N ALA A 218 -6.21 33.44 12.98
CA ALA A 218 -6.61 32.36 12.08
C ALA A 218 -5.55 32.39 10.97
N PRO A 219 -4.62 31.44 10.92
CA PRO A 219 -3.51 31.53 9.98
C PRO A 219 -4.08 31.59 8.55
N LEU A 220 -3.59 32.53 7.73
CA LEU A 220 -3.77 32.46 6.27
C LEU A 220 -3.33 31.10 5.74
N GLU A 221 -2.40 30.44 6.44
CA GLU A 221 -1.97 29.05 6.29
C GLU A 221 -3.12 28.02 6.41
N PHE A 222 -4.13 28.23 7.27
CA PHE A 222 -5.31 27.35 7.36
C PHE A 222 -6.20 27.50 6.13
N ARG A 223 -6.36 28.73 5.63
CA ARG A 223 -7.06 29.00 4.39
C ARG A 223 -6.29 28.44 3.18
N ASP A 224 -4.96 28.53 3.18
CA ASP A 224 -4.12 28.00 2.10
C ASP A 224 -3.96 26.46 2.18
N LEU A 225 -4.04 25.84 3.37
CA LEU A 225 -4.20 24.38 3.53
C LEU A 225 -5.54 23.91 2.95
N LEU A 226 -6.61 24.68 3.16
CA LEU A 226 -7.94 24.40 2.61
C LEU A 226 -8.05 24.67 1.10
N LEU A 227 -7.35 25.70 0.59
CA LEU A 227 -7.44 26.15 -0.81
C LEU A 227 -6.34 25.56 -1.73
N ASN A 228 -5.17 25.21 -1.19
CA ASN A 228 -3.99 24.70 -1.91
C ASN A 228 -3.50 23.36 -1.33
N SER A 229 -4.39 22.42 -1.08
CA SER A 229 -4.08 21.05 -0.61
C SER A 229 -3.15 20.21 -1.53
N GLN A 230 -2.60 20.80 -2.60
CA GLN A 230 -1.73 20.15 -3.59
C GLN A 230 -0.23 20.18 -3.28
N LYS A 231 0.22 20.79 -2.17
CA LYS A 231 1.65 20.85 -1.84
C LYS A 231 1.95 20.65 -0.36
N LEU A 232 1.33 19.66 0.28
CA LEU A 232 2.02 19.06 1.43
C LEU A 232 3.05 18.10 0.83
N PRO A 233 4.36 18.39 0.91
CA PRO A 233 5.35 17.37 0.67
C PRO A 233 5.09 16.28 1.71
N PHE A 234 4.42 15.20 1.31
CA PHE A 234 4.50 13.92 2.00
C PHE A 234 5.93 13.43 1.79
N ILE A 235 6.85 14.02 2.56
CA ILE A 235 8.24 13.67 2.63
C ILE A 235 8.52 13.46 4.12
N ASN A 236 8.36 12.23 4.55
CA ASN A 236 9.39 11.65 5.39
C ASN A 236 9.40 10.15 5.14
N SER A 237 10.45 9.69 4.46
CA SER A 237 10.85 8.28 4.40
C SER A 237 11.18 7.70 5.77
N ASN A 238 11.19 8.52 6.83
CA ASN A 238 11.44 8.13 8.22
C ASN A 238 10.18 8.10 9.11
N LEU A 239 8.99 8.37 8.58
CA LEU A 239 7.75 8.27 9.37
C LEU A 239 7.37 6.81 9.59
N GLY A 240 7.06 6.47 10.84
CA GLY A 240 6.61 5.14 11.24
C GLY A 240 7.72 4.17 11.62
N THR A 241 7.31 3.05 12.19
CA THR A 241 8.20 1.99 12.68
C THR A 241 8.43 0.97 11.58
N GLN A 242 9.68 0.60 11.30
CA GLN A 242 9.96 -0.53 10.40
C GLN A 242 9.46 -1.82 11.06
N THR A 243 8.51 -2.50 10.41
CA THR A 243 7.83 -3.68 10.99
C THR A 243 8.02 -4.97 10.19
N ILE A 244 8.34 -4.85 8.90
CA ILE A 244 8.82 -5.91 8.03
C ILE A 244 10.03 -5.40 7.25
N SER A 245 10.82 -6.26 6.61
CA SER A 245 11.95 -5.80 5.79
C SER A 245 11.49 -5.01 4.56
N GLU A 246 12.31 -4.07 4.10
CA GLU A 246 12.02 -3.30 2.88
C GLU A 246 11.93 -4.24 1.67
N GLU A 247 12.76 -5.28 1.64
CA GLU A 247 12.80 -6.31 0.61
C GLU A 247 11.50 -7.13 0.58
N SER A 248 11.01 -7.60 1.73
CA SER A 248 9.74 -8.35 1.80
C SER A 248 8.56 -7.46 1.41
N ALA A 249 8.54 -6.20 1.84
CA ALA A 249 7.50 -5.24 1.44
C ALA A 249 7.49 -5.00 -0.07
N TYR A 250 8.68 -4.84 -0.67
CA TYR A 250 8.84 -4.63 -2.10
C TYR A 250 8.42 -5.86 -2.92
N ILE A 251 8.87 -7.06 -2.54
CA ILE A 251 8.46 -8.32 -3.18
C ILE A 251 6.94 -8.52 -3.05
N MET A 252 6.38 -8.23 -1.89
CA MET A 252 4.94 -8.33 -1.67
C MET A 252 4.17 -7.35 -2.57
N THR A 253 4.66 -6.12 -2.71
CA THR A 253 4.10 -5.12 -3.63
C THR A 253 4.10 -5.63 -5.07
N HIS A 254 5.20 -6.23 -5.55
CA HIS A 254 5.27 -6.84 -6.89
C HIS A 254 4.27 -7.98 -7.10
N MET A 255 4.09 -8.83 -6.09
CA MET A 255 3.09 -9.90 -6.15
C MET A 255 1.66 -9.35 -6.14
N LEU A 256 1.42 -8.21 -5.48
CA LEU A 256 0.13 -7.51 -5.48
C LEU A 256 -0.14 -6.77 -6.80
N GLU A 257 0.87 -6.21 -7.45
CA GLU A 257 0.74 -5.70 -8.81
C GLU A 257 0.31 -6.82 -9.78
N ALA A 258 0.80 -8.04 -9.59
CA ALA A 258 0.39 -9.20 -10.40
C ALA A 258 -1.11 -9.51 -10.26
N VAL A 259 -1.73 -9.23 -9.10
CA VAL A 259 -3.18 -9.37 -8.94
C VAL A 259 -3.94 -8.44 -9.90
N VAL A 260 -3.41 -7.24 -10.15
CA VAL A 260 -3.97 -6.24 -11.08
C VAL A 260 -3.61 -6.58 -12.53
N LYS A 261 -2.34 -6.90 -12.81
CA LYS A 261 -1.83 -7.16 -14.16
C LYS A 261 -2.33 -8.49 -14.75
N GLU A 262 -2.47 -9.54 -13.94
CA GLU A 262 -2.77 -10.89 -14.43
C GLU A 262 -3.76 -11.68 -13.57
N GLY A 263 -4.20 -11.13 -12.43
CA GLY A 263 -5.02 -11.82 -11.44
C GLY A 263 -6.49 -11.40 -11.37
N THR A 264 -7.03 -11.41 -10.15
CA THR A 264 -8.45 -11.15 -9.87
C THR A 264 -8.87 -9.69 -9.99
N ALA A 265 -7.91 -8.75 -10.06
CA ALA A 265 -8.16 -7.30 -10.07
C ALA A 265 -7.93 -6.64 -11.45
N LYS A 266 -7.93 -7.42 -12.55
CA LYS A 266 -7.71 -6.94 -13.93
C LYS A 266 -8.55 -5.74 -14.36
N ARG A 267 -9.71 -5.52 -13.75
CA ARG A 267 -10.57 -4.37 -14.07
C ARG A 267 -9.92 -3.03 -13.70
N ALA A 268 -8.95 -3.01 -12.77
CA ALA A 268 -8.21 -1.81 -12.40
C ALA A 268 -7.05 -1.47 -13.36
N LYS A 269 -6.75 -2.32 -14.36
CA LYS A 269 -5.66 -2.07 -15.32
C LYS A 269 -5.65 -0.67 -15.96
N PRO A 270 -6.79 -0.06 -16.34
CA PRO A 270 -6.77 1.28 -16.93
C PRO A 270 -6.12 2.34 -16.03
N LEU A 271 -6.13 2.16 -14.71
CA LEU A 271 -5.47 3.09 -13.78
C LEU A 271 -3.94 3.01 -13.84
N LEU A 272 -3.35 1.96 -14.45
CA LEU A 272 -1.91 1.85 -14.66
C LEU A 272 -1.38 2.95 -15.59
N ASP A 273 -2.23 3.56 -16.41
CA ASP A 273 -1.87 4.72 -17.24
C ASP A 273 -1.60 5.98 -16.40
N LYS A 274 -2.07 6.01 -15.13
CA LYS A 274 -1.89 7.13 -14.19
C LYS A 274 -0.79 6.89 -13.16
N ALA A 275 -0.68 5.67 -12.64
CA ALA A 275 0.30 5.30 -11.61
C ALA A 275 0.44 3.77 -11.50
N PRO A 276 1.57 3.25 -11.01
CA PRO A 276 1.63 1.86 -10.58
C PRO A 276 0.66 1.63 -9.41
N ILE A 277 -0.08 0.52 -9.49
CA ILE A 277 -1.06 0.14 -8.47
C ILE A 277 -0.91 -1.32 -8.09
N ALA A 278 -1.08 -1.59 -6.81
CA ALA A 278 -1.04 -2.90 -6.20
C ALA A 278 -2.30 -3.09 -5.35
N GLY A 279 -2.86 -4.30 -5.30
CA GLY A 279 -4.06 -4.52 -4.49
C GLY A 279 -4.58 -5.94 -4.51
N LYS A 280 -5.63 -6.21 -3.73
CA LYS A 280 -6.20 -7.54 -3.57
C LYS A 280 -7.71 -7.50 -3.39
N THR A 281 -8.40 -8.36 -4.13
CA THR A 281 -9.81 -8.66 -3.91
C THR A 281 -10.00 -9.59 -2.71
N GLY A 282 -11.02 -9.32 -1.90
CA GLY A 282 -11.51 -10.21 -0.84
C GLY A 282 -12.98 -10.58 -1.07
N THR A 283 -13.33 -11.81 -0.76
CA THR A 283 -14.70 -12.33 -0.85
C THR A 283 -14.84 -13.42 0.21
N THR A 284 -15.92 -13.39 0.98
CA THR A 284 -16.26 -14.44 1.94
C THR A 284 -17.01 -15.59 1.26
N ASN A 285 -16.98 -16.78 1.86
CA ASN A 285 -17.58 -17.98 1.26
C ASN A 285 -19.10 -17.82 1.02
N ASP A 286 -19.80 -17.15 1.95
CA ASP A 286 -21.25 -16.94 1.86
C ASP A 286 -21.63 -15.66 1.08
N PHE A 287 -20.68 -15.00 0.42
CA PHE A 287 -20.88 -13.74 -0.30
C PHE A 287 -21.49 -12.63 0.55
N THR A 288 -21.24 -12.65 1.86
CA THR A 288 -21.70 -11.63 2.81
C THR A 288 -20.89 -10.35 2.71
N ASP A 289 -19.62 -10.48 2.32
CA ASP A 289 -18.64 -9.41 2.31
C ASP A 289 -17.81 -9.43 1.04
N ALA A 290 -17.75 -8.28 0.39
CA ALA A 290 -16.92 -8.01 -0.76
C ALA A 290 -15.91 -6.91 -0.42
N TRP A 291 -14.63 -7.18 -0.65
CA TRP A 291 -13.54 -6.26 -0.32
C TRP A 291 -12.67 -5.98 -1.53
N PHE A 292 -12.12 -4.78 -1.57
CA PHE A 292 -10.92 -4.48 -2.31
C PHE A 292 -10.05 -3.54 -1.51
N VAL A 293 -8.79 -3.91 -1.30
CA VAL A 293 -7.79 -3.04 -0.66
C VAL A 293 -6.60 -2.95 -1.59
N GLY A 294 -6.18 -1.73 -1.88
CA GLY A 294 -5.11 -1.46 -2.83
C GLY A 294 -4.50 -0.10 -2.62
N PHE A 295 -3.39 0.15 -3.30
CA PHE A 295 -2.60 1.34 -3.12
C PHE A 295 -1.80 1.69 -4.38
N SER A 296 -1.44 2.97 -4.45
CA SER A 296 -0.32 3.48 -5.24
C SER A 296 0.79 3.94 -4.27
N PRO A 297 1.94 4.42 -4.74
CA PRO A 297 3.00 4.91 -3.86
C PRO A 297 2.61 6.07 -2.93
N LYS A 298 1.50 6.76 -3.21
CA LYS A 298 1.07 7.97 -2.45
C LYS A 298 -0.29 7.82 -1.75
N VAL A 299 -1.08 6.82 -2.08
CA VAL A 299 -2.41 6.64 -1.48
C VAL A 299 -2.77 5.17 -1.32
N VAL A 300 -3.29 4.82 -0.15
CA VAL A 300 -3.85 3.50 0.18
C VAL A 300 -5.35 3.66 0.36
N THR A 301 -6.13 2.80 -0.29
CA THR A 301 -7.59 2.84 -0.21
C THR A 301 -8.15 1.44 -0.02
N GLY A 302 -9.08 1.31 0.93
CA GLY A 302 -9.85 0.11 1.15
C GLY A 302 -11.34 0.39 0.92
N VAL A 303 -12.00 -0.53 0.23
CA VAL A 303 -13.45 -0.54 0.03
C VAL A 303 -14.01 -1.86 0.53
N TRP A 304 -15.07 -1.75 1.33
CA TRP A 304 -15.89 -2.87 1.75
C TRP A 304 -17.34 -2.63 1.32
N VAL A 305 -17.99 -3.68 0.84
CA VAL A 305 -19.42 -3.73 0.54
C VAL A 305 -19.98 -4.96 1.26
N GLY A 306 -21.07 -4.76 2.00
CA GLY A 306 -21.71 -5.78 2.80
C GLY A 306 -23.00 -5.24 3.43
N THR A 307 -23.78 -6.13 4.04
CA THR A 307 -24.99 -5.76 4.78
C THR A 307 -24.74 -5.86 6.27
N ASP A 308 -25.40 -5.00 7.06
CA ASP A 308 -25.15 -4.98 8.52
C ASP A 308 -25.53 -6.30 9.20
N ASN A 309 -26.53 -6.99 8.66
CA ASN A 309 -27.08 -8.25 9.17
C ASN A 309 -26.47 -9.50 8.52
N TYR A 310 -25.31 -9.38 7.86
CA TYR A 310 -24.58 -10.51 7.26
C TYR A 310 -25.41 -11.28 6.22
N LYS A 311 -26.38 -10.63 5.58
CA LYS A 311 -27.11 -11.22 4.45
C LYS A 311 -26.18 -11.29 3.23
N PRO A 312 -26.19 -12.41 2.50
CA PRO A 312 -25.48 -12.53 1.23
C PRO A 312 -25.85 -11.40 0.27
N LEU A 313 -24.83 -10.83 -0.38
CA LEU A 313 -24.98 -9.82 -1.44
C LEU A 313 -25.55 -10.43 -2.72
N GLY A 314 -25.32 -11.72 -2.92
CA GLY A 314 -25.75 -12.49 -4.09
C GLY A 314 -24.61 -13.34 -4.63
N LYS A 315 -24.92 -14.47 -5.27
CA LYS A 315 -23.94 -15.48 -5.75
C LYS A 315 -22.88 -14.94 -6.73
N LYS A 316 -23.06 -13.73 -7.25
CA LYS A 316 -22.13 -13.08 -8.19
C LYS A 316 -21.47 -11.83 -7.61
N GLU A 317 -21.80 -11.43 -6.38
CA GLU A 317 -21.31 -10.20 -5.76
C GLU A 317 -20.01 -10.46 -4.98
N SER A 318 -18.92 -10.57 -5.72
CA SER A 318 -17.57 -10.75 -5.16
C SER A 318 -16.85 -9.40 -5.01
N GLY A 319 -15.67 -9.43 -4.40
CA GLY A 319 -14.78 -8.27 -4.29
C GLY A 319 -14.49 -7.59 -5.64
N SER A 320 -14.38 -8.36 -6.73
CA SER A 320 -14.12 -7.82 -8.07
C SER A 320 -15.35 -7.21 -8.77
N LYS A 321 -16.56 -7.46 -8.26
CA LYS A 321 -17.82 -7.01 -8.84
C LYS A 321 -18.52 -5.93 -8.02
N ALA A 322 -18.43 -6.01 -6.69
CA ALA A 322 -19.07 -5.05 -5.78
C ALA A 322 -18.09 -3.96 -5.28
N ALA A 323 -16.95 -4.35 -4.71
CA ALA A 323 -16.03 -3.39 -4.07
C ALA A 323 -15.04 -2.73 -5.06
N LEU A 324 -14.47 -3.51 -5.98
CA LEU A 324 -13.46 -3.04 -6.93
C LEU A 324 -13.94 -1.86 -7.81
N PRO A 325 -15.16 -1.83 -8.37
CA PRO A 325 -15.61 -0.68 -9.16
C PRO A 325 -15.62 0.63 -8.35
N ILE A 326 -16.11 0.61 -7.12
CA ILE A 326 -16.10 1.79 -6.23
C ILE A 326 -14.65 2.24 -5.95
N TRP A 327 -13.73 1.28 -5.75
CA TRP A 327 -12.32 1.59 -5.56
C TRP A 327 -11.71 2.22 -6.81
N ILE A 328 -12.04 1.72 -8.01
CA ILE A 328 -11.56 2.27 -9.28
C ILE A 328 -12.04 3.72 -9.44
N ASP A 329 -13.32 3.98 -9.24
CA ASP A 329 -13.90 5.32 -9.38
C ASP A 329 -13.25 6.32 -8.43
N TYR A 330 -13.01 5.93 -7.16
CA TYR A 330 -12.30 6.76 -6.20
C TYR A 330 -10.85 7.00 -6.60
N MET A 331 -10.13 5.93 -6.95
CA MET A 331 -8.71 6.01 -7.28
C MET A 331 -8.44 6.77 -8.58
N ASP A 332 -9.34 6.69 -9.56
CA ASP A 332 -9.22 7.48 -10.79
C ASP A 332 -9.11 8.98 -10.48
N ALA A 333 -9.99 9.47 -9.60
CA ALA A 333 -9.97 10.86 -9.14
C ALA A 333 -8.82 11.13 -8.14
N ALA A 334 -8.50 10.18 -7.26
CA ALA A 334 -7.45 10.35 -6.27
C ALA A 334 -6.06 10.46 -6.92
N LEU A 335 -5.79 9.68 -7.97
CA LEU A 335 -4.51 9.69 -8.68
C LEU A 335 -4.29 10.98 -9.48
N ASP A 336 -5.35 11.68 -9.89
CA ASP A 336 -5.21 13.02 -10.49
C ASP A 336 -4.71 14.05 -9.45
N LYS A 337 -5.04 13.85 -8.18
CA LYS A 337 -4.62 14.74 -7.07
C LYS A 337 -3.29 14.32 -6.43
N TYR A 338 -3.06 13.02 -6.35
CA TYR A 338 -1.88 12.40 -5.76
C TYR A 338 -1.21 11.54 -6.83
N PRO A 339 -0.63 12.16 -7.88
CA PRO A 339 0.02 11.42 -8.95
C PRO A 339 1.09 10.53 -8.33
N GLY A 340 1.02 9.24 -8.65
CA GLY A 340 1.97 8.25 -8.16
C GLY A 340 3.34 8.49 -8.76
N GLY A 341 4.39 8.20 -7.98
CA GLY A 341 5.72 7.93 -8.53
C GLY A 341 5.86 6.45 -8.85
N GLU A 342 7.05 5.91 -8.66
CA GLU A 342 7.32 4.47 -8.73
C GLU A 342 7.30 3.84 -7.34
N PHE A 343 7.15 2.51 -7.28
CA PHE A 343 7.50 1.77 -6.07
C PHE A 343 9.02 1.66 -5.99
N GLU A 344 9.64 2.40 -5.08
CA GLU A 344 11.10 2.47 -4.94
C GLU A 344 11.69 1.11 -4.56
N GLN A 345 12.65 0.63 -5.36
CA GLN A 345 13.37 -0.61 -5.11
C GLN A 345 14.43 -0.41 -4.01
N PRO A 346 14.44 -1.23 -2.94
CA PRO A 346 15.49 -1.18 -1.94
C PRO A 346 16.79 -1.81 -2.47
N ASP A 347 17.94 -1.32 -1.99
CA ASP A 347 19.28 -1.73 -2.44
C ASP A 347 19.52 -3.26 -2.33
N GLY A 348 18.88 -3.91 -1.35
CA GLY A 348 18.99 -5.36 -1.09
C GLY A 348 18.26 -6.27 -2.09
N ILE A 349 17.53 -5.70 -3.06
CA ILE A 349 16.81 -6.45 -4.09
C ILE A 349 17.63 -6.55 -5.37
N LYS A 350 17.89 -7.78 -5.81
CA LYS A 350 18.39 -8.07 -7.15
C LYS A 350 17.28 -8.67 -7.99
N LEU A 351 17.04 -8.10 -9.17
CA LEU A 351 16.09 -8.62 -10.15
C LEU A 351 16.79 -9.62 -11.07
N VAL A 352 16.24 -10.83 -11.17
CA VAL A 352 16.75 -11.89 -12.05
C VAL A 352 15.66 -12.31 -13.03
N ALA A 353 15.96 -12.31 -14.33
CA ALA A 353 15.04 -12.80 -15.35
C ALA A 353 14.81 -14.31 -15.17
N THR A 354 13.55 -14.71 -15.02
CA THR A 354 13.17 -16.12 -14.89
C THR A 354 12.21 -16.53 -16.01
N PRO A 355 12.72 -17.06 -17.15
CA PRO A 355 11.87 -17.39 -18.32
C PRO A 355 10.71 -18.34 -18.01
N TYR A 356 10.83 -19.11 -16.92
CA TYR A 356 9.83 -20.08 -16.46
C TYR A 356 9.26 -19.76 -15.07
N GLY A 357 9.55 -18.56 -14.53
CA GLY A 357 9.16 -18.20 -13.16
C GLY A 357 9.98 -18.87 -12.05
N LEU A 358 11.04 -19.61 -12.40
CA LEU A 358 11.96 -20.28 -11.48
C LEU A 358 13.34 -19.62 -11.52
N LEU A 359 13.97 -19.46 -10.36
CA LEU A 359 15.35 -18.97 -10.27
C LEU A 359 16.32 -19.91 -11.03
N PRO A 360 17.09 -19.41 -12.01
CA PRO A 360 18.07 -20.23 -12.71
C PRO A 360 19.21 -20.68 -11.77
N TYR A 361 19.73 -21.89 -11.97
CA TYR A 361 20.83 -22.47 -11.17
C TYR A 361 22.15 -21.67 -11.27
N ASN A 362 22.32 -20.86 -12.31
CA ASN A 362 23.47 -19.99 -12.50
C ASN A 362 23.00 -18.55 -12.76
N VAL A 363 23.30 -17.65 -11.82
CA VAL A 363 22.85 -16.25 -11.85
C VAL A 363 23.94 -15.42 -12.53
N SER A 364 23.97 -15.39 -13.87
CA SER A 364 24.74 -14.35 -14.56
C SER A 364 23.98 -13.03 -14.44
N THR A 365 24.55 -12.07 -13.71
CA THR A 365 23.98 -10.72 -13.55
C THR A 365 23.74 -10.10 -14.92
N CYS A 366 22.50 -9.70 -15.20
CA CYS A 366 22.13 -9.11 -16.49
C CYS A 366 22.70 -7.69 -16.59
N ALA A 367 23.52 -7.45 -17.61
CA ALA A 367 24.21 -6.17 -17.83
C ALA A 367 23.51 -5.25 -18.85
N ASP A 368 22.28 -5.56 -19.27
CA ASP A 368 21.66 -4.94 -20.46
C ASP A 368 20.21 -4.48 -20.23
N GLN A 369 19.88 -3.30 -20.80
CA GLN A 369 18.61 -2.53 -20.68
C GLN A 369 17.31 -3.23 -21.12
N ARG A 370 17.37 -4.49 -21.60
CA ARG A 370 16.22 -5.24 -22.12
C ARG A 370 15.53 -6.13 -21.07
N CYS A 371 15.99 -6.09 -19.82
CA CYS A 371 15.40 -6.88 -18.74
C CYS A 371 14.09 -6.31 -18.19
N GLU A 372 13.76 -5.03 -18.41
CA GLU A 372 12.50 -4.44 -17.94
C GLU A 372 11.25 -5.17 -18.47
N ASP A 373 11.30 -5.67 -19.71
CA ASP A 373 10.23 -6.49 -20.29
C ASP A 373 10.13 -7.88 -19.62
N TYR A 374 11.24 -8.41 -19.12
CA TYR A 374 11.34 -9.69 -18.40
C TYR A 374 11.22 -9.55 -16.87
N ILE A 375 11.24 -8.32 -16.34
CA ILE A 375 11.02 -7.97 -14.92
C ILE A 375 9.55 -8.15 -14.53
N THR A 376 8.66 -8.37 -15.50
CA THR A 376 7.33 -8.96 -15.25
C THR A 376 7.41 -10.35 -14.57
N GLN A 377 8.57 -11.02 -14.63
CA GLN A 377 8.89 -12.31 -13.99
C GLN A 377 10.18 -12.24 -13.14
N GLY A 378 10.66 -11.03 -12.80
CA GLY A 378 11.89 -10.81 -12.04
C GLY A 378 11.76 -11.24 -10.59
N VAL A 379 12.61 -12.15 -10.13
CA VAL A 379 12.66 -12.55 -8.71
C VAL A 379 13.53 -11.55 -7.97
N GLY A 380 12.94 -10.77 -7.06
CA GLY A 380 13.71 -10.11 -6.01
C GLY A 380 14.24 -11.17 -5.05
N TYR A 381 15.56 -11.38 -5.04
CA TYR A 381 16.22 -12.19 -4.02
C TYR A 381 16.92 -11.26 -3.03
N ARG A 382 16.75 -11.52 -1.72
CA ARG A 382 17.49 -10.83 -0.67
C ARG A 382 18.94 -11.31 -0.71
N ASP A 383 19.87 -10.42 -1.04
CA ASP A 383 21.28 -10.79 -1.12
C ASP A 383 21.87 -11.09 0.27
N LYS A 384 22.02 -12.38 0.59
CA LYS A 384 22.65 -12.85 1.83
C LYS A 384 24.18 -12.72 1.83
N SER A 385 24.82 -12.22 0.76
CA SER A 385 26.27 -12.05 0.74
C SER A 385 26.78 -10.99 1.73
N LEU A 386 25.89 -10.19 2.34
CA LEU A 386 26.20 -9.25 3.42
C LEU A 386 26.00 -9.85 4.84
N GLU A 387 25.43 -11.05 4.97
CA GLU A 387 25.19 -11.74 6.24
C GLU A 387 26.18 -12.88 6.53
N GLN A 388 27.29 -12.97 5.78
CA GLN A 388 28.40 -13.89 6.11
C GLN A 388 29.17 -13.41 7.35
N GLN A 389 28.52 -13.40 8.51
CA GLN A 389 29.20 -13.48 9.80
C GLN A 389 28.29 -13.80 10.99
N PHE A 390 27.28 -14.68 10.87
CA PHE A 390 26.73 -15.33 12.07
C PHE A 390 26.53 -16.83 11.85
N GLU A 391 27.51 -17.53 12.42
CA GLU A 391 27.60 -18.89 12.93
C GLU A 391 26.56 -19.95 12.52
N SER A 392 27.14 -21.05 12.05
CA SER A 392 26.61 -22.40 12.00
C SER A 392 25.74 -22.76 13.19
N ASP A 393 24.50 -23.14 12.93
CA ASP A 393 24.01 -24.50 13.20
C ASP A 393 22.53 -24.60 12.80
N THR A 394 22.16 -25.75 12.22
CA THR A 394 20.84 -26.18 11.70
C THR A 394 20.63 -26.11 10.18
N ILE A 395 21.49 -26.83 9.46
CA ILE A 395 21.08 -27.55 8.25
C ILE A 395 20.97 -29.03 8.63
N ASN A 396 19.75 -29.55 8.79
CA ASN A 396 19.42 -30.93 8.42
C ASN A 396 17.93 -31.23 8.63
N GLU A 397 17.19 -31.32 7.53
CA GLU A 397 16.09 -32.29 7.35
C GLU A 397 15.62 -32.44 5.88
N ALA A 398 16.35 -31.87 4.91
CA ALA A 398 16.02 -31.99 3.48
C ALA A 398 16.98 -32.90 2.68
N ASP A 399 18.04 -33.45 3.29
CA ASP A 399 19.00 -34.32 2.60
C ASP A 399 18.71 -35.84 2.71
N PHE A 400 17.56 -36.24 3.28
CA PHE A 400 17.27 -37.67 3.53
C PHE A 400 16.47 -38.39 2.43
N LEU A 401 16.06 -37.75 1.33
CA LEU A 401 15.15 -38.42 0.36
C LEU A 401 15.61 -38.52 -1.10
N MET A 402 16.89 -38.32 -1.40
CA MET A 402 17.40 -38.47 -2.78
C MET A 402 18.74 -39.20 -2.89
N ARG A 403 18.96 -40.28 -2.14
CA ARG A 403 19.92 -41.36 -2.52
C ARG A 403 19.49 -42.72 -1.97
N HIS A 404 19.11 -43.61 -2.90
CA HIS A 404 18.74 -45.04 -2.81
C HIS A 404 17.25 -45.32 -2.82
#